data_AF-A0A935DKF3-F1
#
_entry.id   AF-A0A935DKF3-F1
#
_cell.length_a   1.000
_cell.length_b   1.000
_cell.length_c   1.000
_cell.angle_alpha   90.00
_cell.angle_beta   90.00
_cell.angle_gamma   90.00
#
_symmetry.space_group_name_H-M   'P 1'
#
loop_
_entity.id
_entity.type
_entity.pdbx_description
1 polymer ?
#
loop_
_entity_poly.entity_id
_entity_poly.type
_entity_poly.pdbx_seq_one_letter_code
_entity_poly.pdbx_strand_id
1 'polypeptide(L)'
;MATLGDALDGMVARATGVASDAGEVLDAAVDRYQEFAFLAGLAVYYRANTAWLLLTLAALLGSVMTSYVTAKAEALQTEVPRGAMRRPERALYLTLGAILTPVATALSGGHDPWISHSPMLLALASVAVVANLSAARRLVALMRSLADRRPTPLAAPPDSLALTLGRHQLGSIGATVVDFGTLTLLVERFGLHPVSATALGALAGAVFNFTLARRWIFRDHNGSLGVQALRYALVSGASLGLNTLGEYLLSTRMGFHYLGARVVVAVAVSLLWNFPMHRRVVFPNTVEAS
;
A
#
# COMPACT_ATOMS: atom_id res chain seq x y z
N MET A 1 15.33 -14.27 -13.31
CA MET A 1 13.90 -14.07 -13.58
C MET A 1 13.74 -13.86 -15.08
N ALA A 2 13.02 -14.77 -15.75
CA ALA A 2 12.43 -14.68 -17.10
C ALA A 2 13.25 -14.29 -18.36
N THR A 3 14.47 -13.75 -18.30
CA THR A 3 15.14 -13.21 -19.52
C THR A 3 15.41 -14.24 -20.63
N LEU A 4 15.67 -15.50 -20.29
CA LEU A 4 15.77 -16.59 -21.28
C LEU A 4 14.40 -17.08 -21.75
N GLY A 5 13.39 -17.02 -20.89
CA GLY A 5 12.01 -17.36 -21.22
C GLY A 5 11.42 -16.39 -22.23
N ASP A 6 11.52 -15.09 -21.98
CA ASP A 6 11.06 -14.03 -22.90
C ASP A 6 11.77 -14.09 -24.25
N ALA A 7 13.08 -14.37 -24.26
CA ALA A 7 13.83 -14.48 -25.49
C ALA A 7 13.36 -15.66 -26.34
N LEU A 8 13.09 -16.80 -25.69
CA LEU A 8 12.56 -18.00 -26.34
C LEU A 8 11.10 -17.83 -26.75
N ASP A 9 10.26 -17.22 -25.92
CA ASP A 9 8.84 -16.98 -26.23
C ASP A 9 8.68 -16.00 -27.38
N GLY A 10 9.49 -14.93 -27.42
CA GLY A 10 9.57 -14.04 -28.57
C GLY A 10 10.10 -14.71 -29.84
N MET A 11 10.97 -15.72 -29.73
CA MET A 11 11.40 -16.54 -30.87
C MET A 11 10.30 -17.50 -31.34
N VAL A 12 9.57 -18.12 -30.42
CA VAL A 12 8.44 -19.02 -30.72
C VAL A 12 7.29 -18.25 -31.33
N ALA A 13 6.88 -17.10 -30.77
CA ALA A 13 5.83 -16.25 -31.32
C ALA A 13 6.16 -15.74 -32.74
N ARG A 14 7.43 -15.43 -33.01
CA ARG A 14 7.91 -15.08 -34.37
C ARG A 14 7.94 -16.29 -35.31
N ALA A 15 8.25 -17.48 -34.79
CA ALA A 15 8.29 -18.72 -35.58
C ALA A 15 6.89 -19.28 -35.89
N THR A 16 5.91 -19.04 -35.02
CA THR A 16 4.51 -19.51 -35.19
C THR A 16 3.61 -18.48 -35.85
N GLY A 17 3.99 -17.19 -35.87
CA GLY A 17 3.19 -16.11 -36.45
C GLY A 17 1.90 -15.81 -35.68
N VAL A 18 1.74 -16.36 -34.47
CA VAL A 18 0.55 -16.19 -33.63
C VAL A 18 0.94 -15.35 -32.42
N ALA A 19 0.71 -14.04 -32.51
CA ALA A 19 0.67 -13.15 -31.35
C ALA A 19 -0.80 -12.86 -31.04
N SER A 20 -1.22 -13.01 -29.78
CA SER A 20 -2.59 -12.74 -29.36
C SER A 20 -2.60 -11.70 -28.24
N ASP A 21 -3.53 -10.76 -28.30
CA ASP A 21 -3.72 -9.73 -27.27
C ASP A 21 -3.93 -10.35 -25.88
N ALA A 22 -4.61 -11.50 -25.82
CA ALA A 22 -4.81 -12.26 -24.59
C ALA A 22 -3.49 -12.81 -24.01
N GLY A 23 -2.57 -13.24 -24.88
CA GLY A 23 -1.23 -13.70 -24.48
C GLY A 23 -0.38 -12.57 -23.92
N GLU A 24 -0.40 -11.39 -24.55
CA GLU A 24 0.32 -10.21 -24.05
C GLU A 24 -0.17 -9.78 -22.67
N VAL A 25 -1.49 -9.80 -22.43
CA VAL A 25 -2.06 -9.51 -21.11
C VAL A 25 -1.64 -10.54 -20.07
N LEU A 26 -1.65 -11.84 -20.43
CA LEU A 26 -1.24 -12.91 -19.53
C LEU A 26 0.24 -12.78 -19.17
N ASP A 27 1.11 -12.56 -20.15
CA ASP A 27 2.54 -12.36 -19.96
C ASP A 27 2.84 -11.18 -19.03
N ALA A 28 2.24 -10.02 -19.35
CA ALA A 28 2.36 -8.83 -18.53
C ALA A 28 1.90 -9.07 -17.08
N ALA A 29 0.83 -9.86 -16.87
CA ALA A 29 0.33 -10.22 -15.55
C ALA A 29 1.25 -11.19 -14.80
N VAL A 30 1.73 -12.26 -15.47
CA VAL A 30 2.66 -13.25 -14.90
C VAL A 30 3.92 -12.57 -14.39
N ASP A 31 4.51 -11.67 -15.17
CA ASP A 31 5.66 -10.89 -14.75
C ASP A 31 5.38 -10.07 -13.47
N ARG A 32 4.15 -9.56 -13.27
CA ARG A 32 3.79 -8.78 -12.05
C ARG A 32 3.74 -9.69 -10.85
N TYR A 33 3.19 -10.89 -11.01
CA TYR A 33 3.17 -11.90 -9.97
C TYR A 33 4.57 -12.38 -9.62
N GLN A 34 5.44 -12.58 -10.61
CA GLN A 34 6.83 -12.96 -10.37
C GLN A 34 7.59 -11.89 -9.58
N GLU A 35 7.49 -10.62 -9.99
CA GLU A 35 8.12 -9.50 -9.29
C GLU A 35 7.56 -9.31 -7.88
N PHE A 36 6.25 -9.43 -7.70
CA PHE A 36 5.61 -9.40 -6.39
C PHE A 36 6.09 -10.55 -5.51
N ALA A 37 6.07 -11.79 -6.00
CA ALA A 37 6.49 -12.97 -5.24
C ALA A 37 7.94 -12.86 -4.79
N PHE A 38 8.81 -12.33 -5.65
CA PHE A 38 10.21 -12.08 -5.31
C PHE A 38 10.37 -11.07 -4.16
N LEU A 39 9.74 -9.90 -4.27
CA LEU A 39 9.82 -8.85 -3.25
C LEU A 39 9.09 -9.24 -1.95
N ALA A 40 7.97 -9.94 -2.04
CA ALA A 40 7.26 -10.49 -0.88
C ALA A 40 8.09 -11.57 -0.17
N GLY A 41 8.77 -12.44 -0.93
CA GLY A 41 9.72 -13.41 -0.39
C GLY A 41 10.87 -12.72 0.36
N LEU A 42 11.42 -11.64 -0.18
CA LEU A 42 12.44 -10.83 0.50
C LEU A 42 11.89 -10.14 1.75
N ALA A 43 10.63 -9.68 1.75
CA ALA A 43 10.01 -9.11 2.94
C ALA A 43 9.87 -10.17 4.05
N VAL A 44 9.51 -11.40 3.70
CA VAL A 44 9.50 -12.52 4.65
C VAL A 44 10.91 -12.86 5.12
N TYR A 45 11.90 -12.85 4.22
CA TYR A 45 13.30 -13.13 4.55
C TYR A 45 13.88 -12.11 5.53
N TYR A 46 13.66 -10.81 5.27
CA TYR A 46 14.15 -9.71 6.10
C TYR A 46 13.23 -9.32 7.28
N ARG A 47 12.20 -10.13 7.58
CA ARG A 47 11.20 -9.84 8.62
C ARG A 47 11.77 -9.56 10.01
N ALA A 48 12.96 -10.07 10.32
CA ALA A 48 13.60 -9.88 11.62
C ALA A 48 14.33 -8.53 11.75
N ASN A 49 14.61 -7.85 10.64
CA ASN A 49 15.23 -6.54 10.62
C ASN A 49 14.26 -5.52 10.01
N THR A 50 13.67 -4.69 10.86
CA THR A 50 12.64 -3.73 10.47
C THR A 50 13.09 -2.76 9.41
N ALA A 51 14.33 -2.25 9.48
CA ALA A 51 14.84 -1.34 8.47
C ALA A 51 14.89 -1.98 7.08
N TRP A 52 15.35 -3.23 7.00
CA TRP A 52 15.45 -3.98 5.75
C TRP A 52 14.06 -4.41 5.24
N LEU A 53 13.15 -4.76 6.14
CA LEU A 53 11.75 -5.02 5.82
C LEU A 53 11.08 -3.77 5.22
N LEU A 54 11.17 -2.62 5.90
CA LEU A 54 10.59 -1.36 5.44
C LEU A 54 11.16 -0.93 4.08
N LEU A 55 12.47 -1.12 3.87
CA LEU A 55 13.10 -0.87 2.58
C LEU A 55 12.51 -1.77 1.47
N THR A 56 12.31 -3.05 1.77
CA THR A 56 11.71 -4.01 0.84
C THR A 56 10.26 -3.65 0.52
N LEU A 57 9.48 -3.26 1.53
CA LEU A 57 8.10 -2.80 1.35
C LEU A 57 8.02 -1.50 0.52
N ALA A 58 8.97 -0.58 0.72
CA ALA A 58 9.07 0.62 -0.12
C ALA A 58 9.37 0.28 -1.59
N ALA A 59 10.27 -0.68 -1.83
CA ALA A 59 10.55 -1.20 -3.18
C ALA A 59 9.32 -1.86 -3.81
N LEU A 60 8.59 -2.67 -3.05
CA LEU A 60 7.32 -3.30 -3.46
C LEU A 60 6.27 -2.26 -3.85
N LEU A 61 6.07 -1.23 -3.03
CA LEU A 61 5.14 -0.13 -3.31
C LEU A 61 5.50 0.58 -4.61
N GLY A 62 6.78 0.95 -4.78
CA GLY A 62 7.26 1.61 -5.98
C GLY A 62 7.05 0.75 -7.24
N SER A 63 7.30 -0.56 -7.14
CA SER A 63 7.04 -1.50 -8.22
C SER A 63 5.57 -1.51 -8.64
N VAL A 64 4.65 -1.70 -7.70
CA VAL A 64 3.21 -1.74 -7.97
C VAL A 64 2.70 -0.41 -8.54
N MET A 65 3.12 0.71 -7.93
CA MET A 65 2.66 2.05 -8.32
C MET A 65 3.13 2.47 -9.71
N THR A 66 4.37 2.16 -10.09
CA THR A 66 4.86 2.44 -11.45
C THR A 66 4.01 1.74 -12.50
N SER A 67 3.67 0.46 -12.30
CA SER A 67 2.84 -0.30 -13.23
C SER A 67 1.39 0.18 -13.23
N TYR A 68 0.83 0.53 -12.07
CA TYR A 68 -0.53 1.08 -11.99
C TYR A 68 -0.70 2.40 -12.73
N VAL A 69 0.20 3.37 -12.49
CA VAL A 69 0.12 4.69 -13.13
C VAL A 69 0.30 4.57 -14.65
N THR A 70 1.14 3.62 -15.12
CA THR A 70 1.27 3.30 -16.55
C THR A 70 -0.05 2.84 -17.14
N ALA A 71 -0.62 1.77 -16.57
CA ALA A 71 -1.86 1.19 -17.08
C ALA A 71 -3.01 2.19 -17.01
N LYS A 72 -3.05 3.05 -15.97
CA LYS A 72 -4.06 4.09 -15.86
C LYS A 72 -3.89 5.19 -16.90
N ALA A 73 -2.66 5.59 -17.20
CA ALA A 73 -2.36 6.55 -18.24
C ALA A 73 -2.77 6.03 -19.64
N GLU A 74 -2.46 4.77 -19.94
CA GLU A 74 -2.84 4.08 -21.17
C GLU A 74 -4.37 3.96 -21.28
N ALA A 75 -5.05 3.55 -20.21
CA ALA A 75 -6.51 3.47 -20.18
C ALA A 75 -7.20 4.83 -20.37
N LEU A 76 -6.55 5.91 -19.93
CA LEU A 76 -7.01 7.29 -20.16
C LEU A 76 -6.46 7.87 -21.46
N GLN A 77 -5.76 7.09 -22.28
CA GLN A 77 -5.14 7.53 -23.54
C GLN A 77 -4.31 8.81 -23.36
N THR A 78 -3.53 8.86 -22.28
CA THR A 78 -2.72 10.01 -21.90
C THR A 78 -1.26 9.62 -21.86
N GLU A 79 -0.42 10.36 -22.58
CA GLU A 79 1.02 10.14 -22.50
C GLU A 79 1.58 10.69 -21.19
N VAL A 80 2.42 9.91 -20.55
CA VAL A 80 3.04 10.26 -19.28
C VAL A 80 4.56 10.15 -19.43
N PRO A 81 5.36 11.05 -18.82
CA PRO A 81 6.80 11.03 -18.95
C PRO A 81 7.40 9.66 -18.70
N ARG A 82 8.37 9.28 -19.53
CA ARG A 82 9.11 8.03 -19.36
C ARG A 82 9.78 8.05 -17.98
N GLY A 83 9.45 7.06 -17.15
CA GLY A 83 10.03 6.91 -15.81
C GLY A 83 11.54 6.67 -15.88
N ALA A 84 12.26 7.08 -14.84
CA ALA A 84 13.71 6.88 -14.75
C ALA A 84 14.10 5.41 -14.49
N MET A 85 13.13 4.56 -14.17
CA MET A 85 13.32 3.14 -13.97
C MET A 85 12.23 2.34 -14.68
N ARG A 86 12.62 1.59 -15.69
CA ARG A 86 11.77 0.65 -16.42
C ARG A 86 11.73 -0.71 -15.71
N ARG A 87 10.71 -1.51 -16.01
CA ARG A 87 10.55 -2.87 -15.48
C ARG A 87 11.78 -3.77 -15.68
N PRO A 88 12.40 -3.87 -16.87
CA PRO A 88 13.61 -4.69 -17.04
C PRO A 88 14.81 -4.17 -16.24
N GLU A 89 14.95 -2.85 -16.07
CA GLU A 89 16.01 -2.27 -15.25
C GLU A 89 15.82 -2.68 -13.78
N ARG A 90 14.58 -2.63 -13.28
CA ARG A 90 14.25 -3.12 -11.93
C ARG A 90 14.56 -4.60 -11.74
N ALA A 91 14.15 -5.44 -12.69
CA ALA A 91 14.47 -6.86 -12.66
C ALA A 91 16.00 -7.11 -12.65
N LEU A 92 16.77 -6.30 -13.38
CA LEU A 92 18.23 -6.37 -13.39
C LEU A 92 18.82 -6.06 -12.02
N TYR A 93 18.47 -4.94 -11.38
CA TYR A 93 19.00 -4.60 -10.04
C TYR A 93 18.69 -5.69 -9.01
N LEU A 94 17.43 -6.17 -8.99
CA LEU A 94 17.00 -7.21 -8.06
C LEU A 94 17.70 -8.55 -8.30
N THR A 95 17.88 -8.93 -9.57
CA THR A 95 18.59 -10.17 -9.93
C THR A 95 20.07 -10.08 -9.59
N LEU A 96 20.73 -8.95 -9.89
CA LEU A 96 22.13 -8.74 -9.52
C LEU A 96 22.31 -8.74 -8.01
N GLY A 97 21.44 -8.05 -7.26
CA GLY A 97 21.44 -8.07 -5.80
C GLY A 97 21.32 -9.49 -5.25
N ALA A 98 20.46 -10.32 -5.84
CA ALA A 98 20.28 -11.71 -5.43
C ALA A 98 21.50 -12.60 -5.70
N ILE A 99 22.13 -12.45 -6.88
CA ILE A 99 23.31 -13.24 -7.26
C ILE A 99 24.54 -12.82 -6.46
N LEU A 100 24.71 -11.52 -6.22
CA LEU A 100 25.88 -10.98 -5.55
C LEU A 100 25.83 -11.17 -4.02
N THR A 101 24.65 -11.30 -3.42
CA THR A 101 24.52 -11.46 -1.95
C THR A 101 25.25 -12.72 -1.44
N PRO A 102 25.07 -13.94 -1.99
CA PRO A 102 25.86 -15.10 -1.57
C PRO A 102 27.36 -14.93 -1.76
N VAL A 103 27.79 -14.24 -2.81
CA VAL A 103 29.20 -13.94 -3.07
C VAL A 103 29.76 -13.00 -2.01
N ALA A 104 29.03 -11.93 -1.67
CA ALA A 104 29.41 -11.01 -0.60
C ALA A 104 29.45 -11.70 0.78
N THR A 105 28.52 -12.61 1.05
CA THR A 105 28.55 -13.45 2.26
C THR A 105 29.80 -14.34 2.29
N ALA A 106 30.15 -14.99 1.17
CA ALA A 106 31.34 -15.82 1.08
C ALA A 106 32.64 -15.01 1.28
N LEU A 107 32.73 -13.81 0.70
CA LEU A 107 33.90 -12.93 0.81
C LEU A 107 34.06 -12.31 2.20
N SER A 108 32.97 -11.98 2.89
CA SER A 108 32.99 -11.42 4.25
C SER A 108 33.12 -12.49 5.35
N GLY A 109 33.11 -13.77 4.98
CA GLY A 109 33.09 -14.90 5.91
C GLY A 109 31.81 -14.97 6.76
N GLY A 110 30.75 -14.23 6.38
CA GLY A 110 29.45 -14.21 7.07
C GLY A 110 29.43 -13.53 8.45
N HIS A 111 30.51 -12.87 8.88
CA HIS A 111 30.59 -12.28 10.22
C HIS A 111 29.76 -11.00 10.35
N ASP A 112 29.74 -10.15 9.30
CA ASP A 112 28.97 -8.91 9.29
C ASP A 112 27.75 -9.04 8.35
N PRO A 113 26.51 -9.03 8.90
CA PRO A 113 25.29 -9.05 8.11
C PRO A 113 25.17 -7.88 7.13
N TRP A 114 25.69 -6.70 7.47
CA TRP A 114 25.58 -5.53 6.61
C TRP A 114 26.41 -5.68 5.34
N ILE A 115 27.63 -6.23 5.44
CA ILE A 115 28.49 -6.48 4.29
C ILE A 115 27.90 -7.61 3.44
N SER A 116 27.46 -8.69 4.09
CA SER A 116 26.85 -9.86 3.43
C SER A 116 25.63 -9.50 2.60
N HIS A 117 24.70 -8.71 3.16
CA HIS A 117 23.45 -8.32 2.50
C HIS A 117 23.55 -7.03 1.68
N SER A 118 24.70 -6.33 1.71
CA SER A 118 24.87 -5.03 1.04
C SER A 118 24.44 -5.03 -0.44
N PRO A 119 24.71 -6.06 -1.28
CA PRO A 119 24.32 -5.99 -2.69
C PRO A 119 22.80 -5.96 -2.87
N MET A 120 22.06 -6.79 -2.12
CA MET A 120 20.60 -6.78 -2.16
C MET A 120 20.01 -5.51 -1.55
N LEU A 121 20.58 -5.01 -0.44
CA LEU A 121 20.09 -3.79 0.20
C LEU A 121 20.28 -2.56 -0.71
N LEU A 122 21.40 -2.48 -1.43
CA LEU A 122 21.63 -1.43 -2.43
C LEU A 122 20.66 -1.53 -3.60
N ALA A 123 20.38 -2.75 -4.09
CA ALA A 123 19.38 -2.98 -5.11
C ALA A 123 17.99 -2.52 -4.64
N LEU A 124 17.55 -2.96 -3.46
CA LEU A 124 16.28 -2.56 -2.86
C LEU A 124 16.17 -1.06 -2.64
N ALA A 125 17.23 -0.40 -2.16
CA ALA A 125 17.26 1.04 -1.97
C ALA A 125 17.13 1.79 -3.30
N SER A 126 17.83 1.34 -4.33
CA SER A 126 17.74 1.90 -5.67
C SER A 126 16.31 1.79 -6.23
N VAL A 127 15.70 0.61 -6.10
CA VAL A 127 14.31 0.37 -6.51
C VAL A 127 13.34 1.24 -5.69
N ALA A 128 13.46 1.24 -4.37
CA ALA A 128 12.60 1.99 -3.47
C ALA A 128 12.62 3.48 -3.78
N VAL A 129 13.79 4.07 -4.05
CA VAL A 129 13.89 5.49 -4.36
C VAL A 129 13.41 5.77 -5.79
N VAL A 130 14.01 5.12 -6.78
CA VAL A 130 13.80 5.50 -8.19
C VAL A 130 12.40 5.12 -8.67
N ALA A 131 11.86 3.96 -8.27
CA ALA A 131 10.52 3.54 -8.67
C ALA A 131 9.44 4.44 -8.03
N ASN A 132 9.55 4.78 -6.74
CA ASN A 132 8.57 5.67 -6.09
C ASN A 132 8.64 7.10 -6.65
N LEU A 133 9.84 7.65 -6.87
CA LEU A 133 10.00 8.96 -7.51
C LEU A 133 9.43 8.95 -8.93
N SER A 134 9.67 7.88 -9.69
CA SER A 134 9.09 7.72 -11.03
C SER A 134 7.57 7.64 -10.97
N ALA A 135 6.99 6.84 -10.06
CA ALA A 135 5.55 6.74 -9.90
C ALA A 135 4.92 8.09 -9.52
N ALA A 136 5.52 8.83 -8.59
CA ALA A 136 5.03 10.15 -8.16
C ALA A 136 5.07 11.17 -9.31
N ARG A 137 6.19 11.27 -10.03
CA ARG A 137 6.31 12.17 -11.20
C ARG A 137 5.28 11.85 -12.28
N ARG A 138 5.08 10.56 -12.54
CA ARG A 138 4.11 10.06 -13.54
C ARG A 138 2.67 10.36 -13.11
N LEU A 139 2.35 10.16 -11.83
CA LEU A 139 1.03 10.45 -11.29
C LEU A 139 0.72 11.95 -11.38
N VAL A 140 1.66 12.81 -10.99
CA VAL A 140 1.52 14.26 -11.09
C VAL A 140 1.35 14.71 -12.55
N ALA A 141 2.14 14.15 -13.47
CA ALA A 141 2.02 14.46 -14.89
C ALA A 141 0.67 14.02 -15.47
N LEU A 142 0.19 12.82 -15.10
CA LEU A 142 -1.13 12.33 -15.48
C LEU A 142 -2.23 13.27 -14.94
N MET A 143 -2.18 13.63 -13.66
CA MET A 143 -3.16 14.54 -13.06
C MET A 143 -3.19 15.91 -13.75
N ARG A 144 -2.03 16.46 -14.09
CA ARG A 144 -1.93 17.74 -14.82
C ARG A 144 -2.53 17.63 -16.22
N SER A 145 -2.19 16.57 -16.96
CA SER A 145 -2.72 16.36 -18.31
C SER A 145 -4.24 16.15 -18.33
N LEU A 146 -4.80 15.52 -17.28
CA LEU A 146 -6.24 15.37 -17.13
C LEU A 146 -6.94 16.66 -16.70
N ALA A 147 -6.27 17.53 -15.94
CA ALA A 147 -6.83 18.84 -15.60
C ALA A 147 -7.05 19.73 -16.84
N ASP A 148 -6.23 19.56 -17.87
CA ASP A 148 -6.36 20.27 -19.15
C ASP A 148 -7.48 19.68 -20.04
N ARG A 149 -7.90 18.43 -19.81
CA ARG A 149 -9.09 17.87 -20.47
C ARG A 149 -10.32 18.52 -19.87
N ARG A 150 -10.91 19.49 -20.58
CA ARG A 150 -12.17 20.13 -20.18
C ARG A 150 -13.12 19.08 -19.62
N PRO A 151 -13.49 19.14 -18.32
CA PRO A 151 -14.47 18.21 -17.81
C PRO A 151 -15.76 18.41 -18.59
N THR A 152 -16.44 17.32 -18.95
CA THR A 152 -17.89 17.38 -19.21
C THR A 152 -18.48 18.12 -18.01
N PRO A 153 -19.24 19.21 -18.18
CA PRO A 153 -19.74 19.98 -17.06
C PRO A 153 -20.76 19.13 -16.29
N LEU A 154 -20.26 18.33 -15.35
CA LEU A 154 -20.99 17.89 -14.19
C LEU A 154 -21.24 19.15 -13.36
N ALA A 155 -22.44 19.28 -12.79
CA ALA A 155 -22.75 20.38 -11.87
C ALA A 155 -21.57 20.53 -10.90
N ALA A 156 -20.98 21.75 -10.85
CA ALA A 156 -19.76 21.97 -10.09
C ALA A 156 -19.98 21.47 -8.67
N PRO A 157 -19.20 20.48 -8.18
CA PRO A 157 -19.25 20.15 -6.77
C PRO A 157 -18.90 21.44 -6.03
N PRO A 158 -19.64 21.82 -4.98
CA PRO A 158 -19.34 23.05 -4.26
C PRO A 158 -17.86 23.03 -3.85
N ASP A 159 -17.14 24.15 -3.98
CA ASP A 159 -15.68 24.24 -3.77
C ASP A 159 -15.21 23.65 -2.44
N SER A 160 -16.11 23.62 -1.45
CA SER A 160 -15.94 22.97 -0.17
C SER A 160 -15.70 21.46 -0.28
N LEU A 161 -16.31 20.75 -1.23
CA LEU A 161 -16.34 19.29 -1.30
C LEU A 161 -15.01 18.70 -1.79
N ALA A 162 -14.40 19.27 -2.83
CA ALA A 162 -13.09 18.82 -3.33
C ALA A 162 -11.96 19.07 -2.32
N LEU A 163 -11.95 20.25 -1.70
CA LEU A 163 -11.02 20.61 -0.62
C LEU A 163 -11.25 19.74 0.63
N THR A 164 -12.50 19.40 0.95
CA THR A 164 -12.84 18.53 2.09
C THR A 164 -12.37 17.10 1.85
N LEU A 165 -12.61 16.52 0.67
CA LEU A 165 -12.12 15.19 0.31
C LEU A 165 -10.58 15.11 0.33
N GLY A 166 -9.89 16.11 -0.23
CA GLY A 166 -8.43 16.19 -0.19
C GLY A 166 -7.87 16.25 1.25
N ARG A 167 -8.52 17.02 2.13
CA ARG A 167 -8.15 17.10 3.57
C ARG A 167 -8.42 15.79 4.31
N HIS A 168 -9.53 15.09 4.00
CA HIS A 168 -9.84 13.78 4.60
C HIS A 168 -8.82 12.70 4.22
N GLN A 169 -8.39 12.65 2.96
CA GLN A 169 -7.43 11.64 2.50
C GLN A 169 -6.05 11.86 3.13
N LEU A 170 -5.59 13.11 3.24
CA LEU A 170 -4.34 13.46 3.91
C LEU A 170 -4.38 13.12 5.41
N GLY A 171 -5.53 13.34 6.07
CA GLY A 171 -5.73 12.96 7.47
C GLY A 171 -5.70 11.45 7.68
N SER A 172 -6.32 10.68 6.78
CA SER A 172 -6.29 9.22 6.79
C SER A 172 -4.87 8.68 6.61
N ILE A 173 -4.09 9.24 5.67
CA ILE A 173 -2.69 8.81 5.46
C ILE A 173 -1.84 9.11 6.70
N GLY A 174 -1.97 10.31 7.27
CA GLY A 174 -1.27 10.68 8.50
C GLY A 174 -1.62 9.77 9.69
N ALA A 175 -2.89 9.40 9.82
CA ALA A 175 -3.35 8.48 10.84
C ALA A 175 -2.73 7.08 10.70
N THR A 176 -2.63 6.55 9.48
CA THR A 176 -1.98 5.27 9.20
C THR A 176 -0.48 5.31 9.51
N VAL A 177 0.21 6.43 9.21
CA VAL A 177 1.62 6.61 9.57
C VAL A 177 1.81 6.62 11.08
N VAL A 178 0.95 7.34 11.81
CA VAL A 178 0.99 7.38 13.28
C VAL A 178 0.68 6.00 13.89
N ASP A 179 -0.29 5.28 13.35
CA ASP A 179 -0.65 3.92 13.77
C ASP A 179 0.53 2.94 13.64
N PHE A 180 1.08 2.81 12.43
CA PHE A 180 2.23 1.95 12.16
C PHE A 180 3.50 2.39 12.90
N GLY A 181 3.76 3.71 12.98
CA GLY A 181 4.91 4.25 13.71
C GLY A 181 4.84 3.96 15.21
N THR A 182 3.66 4.11 15.81
CA THR A 182 3.44 3.82 17.23
C THR A 182 3.54 2.32 17.52
N LEU A 183 2.96 1.47 16.66
CA LEU A 183 3.11 0.02 16.75
C LEU A 183 4.60 -0.37 16.73
N THR A 184 5.34 0.12 15.74
CA THR A 184 6.75 -0.24 15.54
C THR A 184 7.59 0.19 16.75
N LEU A 185 7.38 1.41 17.22
CA LEU A 185 8.06 1.96 18.39
C LEU A 185 7.75 1.16 19.67
N LEU A 186 6.49 0.78 19.89
CA LEU A 186 6.10 0.01 21.08
C LEU A 186 6.64 -1.43 21.08
N VAL A 187 6.65 -2.10 19.92
CA VAL A 187 7.19 -3.46 19.81
C VAL A 187 8.72 -3.45 19.94
N GLU A 188 9.41 -2.58 19.21
CA GLU A 188 10.87 -2.62 19.10
C GLU A 188 11.59 -1.93 20.24
N ARG A 189 11.08 -0.78 20.69
CA ARG A 189 11.76 0.00 21.73
C ARG A 189 11.32 -0.40 23.14
N PHE A 190 10.07 -0.83 23.29
CA PHE A 190 9.48 -1.15 24.59
C PHE A 190 9.17 -2.63 24.78
N GLY A 191 9.44 -3.50 23.78
CA GLY A 191 9.27 -4.95 23.90
C GLY A 191 7.83 -5.39 24.12
N LEU A 192 6.85 -4.54 23.80
CA LEU A 192 5.44 -4.85 23.99
C LEU A 192 5.00 -5.97 23.05
N HIS A 193 4.11 -6.83 23.54
CA HIS A 193 3.51 -7.88 22.72
C HIS A 193 2.84 -7.26 21.48
N PRO A 194 3.02 -7.82 20.26
CA PRO A 194 2.51 -7.21 19.03
C PRO A 194 1.02 -6.88 19.04
N VAL A 195 0.23 -7.69 19.75
CA VAL A 195 -1.23 -7.48 19.90
C VAL A 195 -1.54 -6.22 20.74
N SER A 196 -0.83 -6.00 21.85
CA SER A 196 -1.04 -4.80 22.67
C SER A 196 -0.49 -3.54 21.99
N ALA A 197 0.64 -3.66 21.29
CA ALA A 197 1.19 -2.57 20.47
C ALA A 197 0.28 -2.18 19.30
N THR A 198 -0.42 -3.15 18.68
CA THR A 198 -1.42 -2.88 17.63
C THR A 198 -2.64 -2.14 18.19
N ALA A 199 -3.13 -2.55 19.37
CA ALA A 199 -4.24 -1.84 20.01
C ALA A 199 -3.88 -0.39 20.36
N LEU A 200 -2.68 -0.16 20.91
CA LEU A 200 -2.20 1.17 21.28
C LEU A 200 -1.88 2.04 20.06
N GLY A 201 -1.30 1.47 19.00
CA GLY A 201 -1.04 2.15 17.73
C GLY A 201 -2.33 2.61 17.07
N ALA A 202 -3.33 1.72 16.99
CA ALA A 202 -4.60 2.04 16.38
C ALA A 202 -5.38 3.08 17.20
N LEU A 203 -5.29 3.06 18.53
CA LEU A 203 -5.81 4.12 19.39
C LEU A 203 -5.11 5.47 19.12
N ALA A 204 -3.78 5.49 19.03
CA ALA A 204 -3.01 6.70 18.75
C ALA A 204 -3.33 7.28 17.36
N GLY A 205 -3.41 6.41 16.34
CA GLY A 205 -3.82 6.77 14.98
C GLY A 205 -5.25 7.30 14.91
N ALA A 206 -6.20 6.68 15.64
CA ALA A 206 -7.58 7.14 15.73
C ALA A 206 -7.69 8.51 16.42
N VAL A 207 -6.97 8.73 17.52
CA VAL A 207 -6.90 10.02 18.23
C VAL A 207 -6.29 11.09 17.32
N PHE A 208 -5.21 10.77 16.60
CA PHE A 208 -4.60 11.68 15.63
C PHE A 208 -5.58 12.04 14.50
N ASN A 209 -6.23 11.04 13.89
CA ASN A 209 -7.21 11.26 12.82
C ASN A 209 -8.37 12.15 13.30
N PHE A 210 -8.89 11.87 14.50
CA PHE A 210 -9.98 12.63 15.10
C PHE A 210 -9.58 14.07 15.43
N THR A 211 -8.40 14.27 16.02
CA THR A 211 -7.90 15.61 16.36
C THR A 211 -7.60 16.45 15.14
N LEU A 212 -7.06 15.84 14.08
CA LEU A 212 -6.83 16.50 12.79
C LEU A 212 -8.16 16.85 12.12
N ALA A 213 -9.11 15.90 12.04
CA ALA A 213 -10.44 16.16 11.51
C ALA A 213 -11.16 17.27 12.28
N ARG A 214 -11.06 17.28 13.62
CA ARG A 214 -11.65 18.30 14.49
C ARG A 214 -11.02 19.68 14.33
N ARG A 215 -9.71 19.78 14.08
CA ARG A 215 -9.00 21.09 13.98
C ARG A 215 -8.97 21.67 12.57
N TRP A 216 -9.03 20.84 11.52
CA TRP A 216 -8.81 21.28 10.14
C TRP A 216 -10.02 21.18 9.22
N ILE A 217 -10.97 20.28 9.48
CA ILE A 217 -12.04 19.97 8.52
C ILE A 217 -13.35 20.66 8.89
N PHE A 218 -13.66 20.79 10.18
CA PHE A 218 -14.97 21.27 10.64
C PHE A 218 -14.93 22.66 11.28
N ARG A 219 -14.36 23.64 10.57
CA ARG A 219 -14.76 25.05 10.76
C ARG A 219 -15.97 25.28 9.85
N ASP A 220 -17.11 25.62 10.45
CA ASP A 220 -18.31 26.19 9.82
C ASP A 220 -19.40 25.27 9.23
N HIS A 221 -19.99 24.34 10.00
CA HIS A 221 -21.32 23.80 9.65
C HIS A 221 -22.26 23.67 10.87
N ASN A 222 -23.41 24.36 10.80
CA ASN A 222 -24.48 24.44 11.81
C ASN A 222 -25.29 23.12 11.93
N GLY A 223 -24.73 22.12 12.60
CA GLY A 223 -25.43 20.99 13.19
C GLY A 223 -24.77 20.64 14.54
N SER A 224 -25.40 19.86 15.42
CA SER A 224 -24.77 19.50 16.70
C SER A 224 -23.55 18.57 16.47
N LEU A 225 -22.41 19.20 16.15
CA LEU A 225 -21.12 18.60 15.79
C LEU A 225 -20.70 17.49 16.75
N GLY A 226 -21.04 17.63 18.04
CA GLY A 226 -20.74 16.63 19.06
C GLY A 226 -21.43 15.28 18.82
N VAL A 227 -22.65 15.27 18.30
CA VAL A 227 -23.43 14.03 18.13
C VAL A 227 -22.92 13.20 16.95
N GLN A 228 -22.53 13.84 15.85
CA GLN A 228 -21.95 13.14 14.68
C GLN A 228 -20.54 12.62 14.99
N ALA A 229 -19.72 13.44 15.64
CA ALA A 229 -18.39 13.06 16.12
C ALA A 229 -18.45 11.89 17.12
N LEU A 230 -19.41 11.92 18.05
CA LEU A 230 -19.62 10.84 19.01
C LEU A 230 -20.08 9.54 18.32
N ARG A 231 -20.99 9.61 17.34
CA ARG A 231 -21.41 8.44 16.55
C ARG A 231 -20.25 7.83 15.79
N TYR A 232 -19.42 8.63 15.13
CA TYR A 232 -18.24 8.14 14.43
C TYR A 232 -17.22 7.52 15.41
N ALA A 233 -16.92 8.19 16.52
CA ALA A 233 -16.01 7.68 17.54
C ALA A 233 -16.50 6.37 18.17
N LEU A 234 -17.80 6.23 18.42
CA LEU A 234 -18.40 5.00 18.94
C LEU A 234 -18.31 3.84 17.93
N VAL A 235 -18.61 4.11 16.65
CA VAL A 235 -18.53 3.09 15.58
C VAL A 235 -17.09 2.64 15.35
N SER A 236 -16.14 3.58 15.28
CA SER A 236 -14.72 3.28 15.11
C SER A 236 -14.10 2.64 16.36
N GLY A 237 -14.49 3.06 17.55
CA GLY A 237 -14.05 2.44 18.81
C GLY A 237 -14.55 1.01 18.96
N ALA A 238 -15.81 0.74 18.60
CA ALA A 238 -16.35 -0.61 18.56
C ALA A 238 -15.66 -1.48 17.50
N SER A 239 -15.36 -0.91 16.33
CA SER A 239 -14.60 -1.60 15.27
C SER A 239 -13.20 -1.99 15.74
N LEU A 240 -12.52 -1.09 16.44
CA LEU A 240 -11.21 -1.35 17.02
C LEU A 240 -11.28 -2.47 18.07
N GLY A 241 -12.26 -2.38 18.99
CA GLY A 241 -12.49 -3.42 20.00
C GLY A 241 -12.76 -4.79 19.38
N LEU A 242 -13.58 -4.84 18.32
CA LEU A 242 -13.87 -6.08 17.59
C LEU A 242 -12.64 -6.63 16.88
N ASN A 243 -11.82 -5.78 16.26
CA ASN A 243 -10.58 -6.21 15.61
C ASN A 243 -9.58 -6.77 16.63
N THR A 244 -9.33 -6.05 17.73
CA THR A 244 -8.39 -6.48 18.77
C THR A 244 -8.86 -7.74 19.48
N LEU A 245 -10.15 -7.82 19.84
CA LEU A 245 -10.71 -8.98 20.51
C LEU A 245 -10.76 -10.21 19.60
N GLY A 246 -11.17 -10.03 18.34
CA GLY A 246 -11.17 -11.10 17.35
C GLY A 246 -9.76 -11.64 17.11
N GLU A 247 -8.77 -10.77 16.95
CA GLU A 247 -7.38 -11.16 16.75
C GLU A 247 -6.84 -11.89 17.99
N TYR A 248 -7.15 -11.42 19.20
CA TYR A 248 -6.77 -12.11 20.44
C TYR A 248 -7.39 -13.51 20.58
N LEU A 249 -8.70 -13.64 20.30
CA LEU A 249 -9.40 -14.92 20.40
C LEU A 249 -8.89 -15.93 19.38
N LEU A 250 -8.76 -15.53 18.11
CA LEU A 250 -8.28 -16.45 17.07
C LEU A 250 -6.79 -16.80 17.26
N SER A 251 -5.93 -15.84 17.58
CA SER A 251 -4.50 -16.13 17.76
C SER A 251 -4.19 -16.91 19.04
N THR A 252 -4.81 -16.55 20.16
CA THR A 252 -4.41 -17.06 21.50
C THR A 252 -5.26 -18.24 21.96
N ARG A 253 -6.59 -18.22 21.74
CA ARG A 253 -7.48 -19.32 22.18
C ARG A 253 -7.60 -20.45 21.17
N MET A 254 -7.50 -20.14 19.88
CA MET A 254 -7.63 -21.13 18.80
C MET A 254 -6.30 -21.55 18.18
N GLY A 255 -5.17 -20.98 18.64
CA GLY A 255 -3.83 -21.32 18.16
C GLY A 255 -3.57 -20.94 16.70
N PHE A 256 -4.39 -20.03 16.14
CA PHE A 256 -4.30 -19.66 14.73
C PHE A 256 -3.06 -18.77 14.50
N HIS A 257 -2.40 -18.93 13.35
CA HIS A 257 -1.24 -18.11 13.01
C HIS A 257 -1.64 -16.62 12.95
N TYR A 258 -0.90 -15.75 13.64
CA TYR A 258 -1.32 -14.36 13.91
C TYR A 258 -1.68 -13.57 12.64
N LEU A 259 -0.92 -13.75 11.56
CA LEU A 259 -1.20 -13.11 10.26
C LEU A 259 -2.53 -13.57 9.67
N GLY A 260 -2.86 -14.86 9.80
CA GLY A 260 -4.13 -15.43 9.33
C GLY A 260 -5.31 -14.91 10.15
N ALA A 261 -5.16 -14.88 11.48
CA ALA A 261 -6.16 -14.33 12.39
C ALA A 261 -6.46 -12.86 12.07
N ARG A 262 -5.42 -12.04 11.84
CA ARG A 262 -5.55 -10.63 11.49
C ARG A 262 -6.31 -10.41 10.19
N VAL A 263 -6.01 -11.16 9.12
CA VAL A 263 -6.70 -11.04 7.83
C VAL A 263 -8.18 -11.42 7.96
N VAL A 264 -8.47 -12.55 8.59
CA VAL A 264 -9.84 -13.04 8.77
C VAL A 264 -10.68 -12.04 9.57
N VAL A 265 -10.14 -11.54 10.68
CA VAL A 265 -10.85 -10.59 11.55
C VAL A 265 -11.02 -9.24 10.86
N ALA A 266 -10.00 -8.72 10.19
CA ALA A 266 -10.10 -7.44 9.47
C ALA A 266 -11.17 -7.48 8.37
N VAL A 267 -11.25 -8.58 7.61
CA VAL A 267 -12.28 -8.78 6.59
C VAL A 267 -13.67 -8.90 7.24
N ALA A 268 -13.79 -9.71 8.29
CA ALA A 268 -15.06 -9.90 9.00
C ALA A 268 -15.58 -8.60 9.63
N VAL A 269 -14.74 -7.86 10.36
CA VAL A 269 -15.12 -6.58 10.98
C VAL A 269 -15.41 -5.53 9.91
N SER A 270 -14.68 -5.51 8.80
CA SER A 270 -14.96 -4.60 7.69
C SER A 270 -16.35 -4.84 7.08
N LEU A 271 -16.68 -6.10 6.79
CA LEU A 271 -17.93 -6.47 6.12
C LEU A 271 -19.14 -6.45 7.06
N LEU A 272 -18.99 -6.93 8.29
CA LEU A 272 -20.10 -7.13 9.22
C LEU A 272 -20.35 -5.93 10.14
N TRP A 273 -19.34 -5.10 10.38
CA TRP A 273 -19.45 -3.95 11.29
C TRP A 273 -19.23 -2.61 10.59
N ASN A 274 -18.07 -2.38 9.97
CA ASN A 274 -17.75 -1.07 9.39
C ASN A 274 -18.72 -0.70 8.27
N PHE A 275 -18.93 -1.58 7.30
CA PHE A 275 -19.80 -1.29 6.16
C PHE A 275 -21.26 -1.02 6.57
N PRO A 276 -21.93 -1.84 7.41
CA PRO A 276 -23.30 -1.58 7.83
C PRO A 276 -23.43 -0.35 8.75
N MET A 277 -22.48 -0.12 9.65
CA MET A 277 -22.55 0.99 10.61
C MET A 277 -22.28 2.34 9.95
N HIS A 278 -21.33 2.44 9.04
CA HIS A 278 -21.14 3.66 8.26
C HIS A 278 -22.36 3.97 7.39
N ARG A 279 -22.97 2.95 6.80
CA ARG A 279 -24.18 3.12 5.99
C ARG A 279 -25.42 3.51 6.80
N ARG A 280 -25.64 2.95 8.00
CA ARG A 280 -26.88 3.17 8.77
C ARG A 280 -26.80 4.30 9.80
N VAL A 281 -25.62 4.53 10.39
CA VAL A 281 -25.46 5.44 11.54
C VAL A 281 -24.80 6.76 11.14
N VAL A 282 -23.88 6.72 10.17
CA VAL A 282 -23.09 7.91 9.75
C VAL A 282 -23.73 8.62 8.56
N PHE A 283 -24.32 7.90 7.60
CA PHE A 283 -24.99 8.49 6.43
C PHE A 283 -26.42 7.95 6.22
N PRO A 284 -27.41 8.35 7.04
CA PRO A 284 -28.71 7.68 7.02
C PRO A 284 -29.51 7.83 5.71
N ASN A 285 -29.32 8.85 4.87
CA ASN A 285 -30.18 9.10 3.70
C ASN A 285 -29.42 9.77 2.54
N THR A 286 -29.06 9.03 1.47
CA THR A 286 -28.75 9.61 0.14
C THR A 286 -29.26 8.75 -1.02
N VAL A 287 -30.18 7.82 -0.81
CA VAL A 287 -30.83 7.06 -1.89
C VAL A 287 -32.32 7.03 -1.62
N GLU A 288 -32.96 8.19 -1.73
CA GLU A 288 -34.42 8.37 -1.90
C GLU A 288 -34.68 9.86 -2.18
N ALA A 289 -34.32 10.30 -3.39
CA ALA A 289 -34.90 11.47 -4.05
C ALA A 289 -34.57 11.39 -5.55
N SER A 290 -35.54 10.86 -6.30
CA SER A 290 -35.80 10.98 -7.75
C SER A 290 -34.64 10.84 -8.73
#